data_AF-A0A351GRB1-F1
#
_entry.id   AF-A0A351GRB1-F1
#
_cell.length_a   1.000
_cell.length_b   1.000
_cell.length_c   1.000
_cell.angle_alpha   90.00
_cell.angle_beta   90.00
_cell.angle_gamma   90.00
#
_symmetry.space_group_name_H-M   'P 1'
#
loop_
_entity.id
_entity.type
_entity.pdbx_description
1 polymer ?
#
loop_
_entity_poly.entity_id
_entity_poly.type
_entity_poly.pdbx_seq_one_letter_code
_entity_poly.pdbx_strand_id
1 'polypeptide(L)'
;MSKRSGSNSRALLGRLRDTMASEAKGQERLDTITHLIADSMGTEVCSIYLFRDTDTLELCATEGLNRDAVHQTRMKLGEGLVGRV
;
A
#
# COMPACT_ATOMS: atom_id res chain seq x y z
N MET A 1 -18.20 -24.15 -3.78
CA MET A 1 -18.87 -22.87 -3.46
C MET A 1 -18.03 -21.73 -4.00
N SER A 2 -18.41 -21.15 -5.15
CA SER A 2 -17.73 -19.99 -5.74
C SER A 2 -18.19 -18.73 -5.01
N LYS A 3 -17.34 -18.18 -4.13
CA LYS A 3 -17.61 -16.88 -3.48
C LYS A 3 -17.54 -15.80 -4.57
N ARG A 4 -18.64 -15.07 -4.76
CA ARG A 4 -18.74 -13.89 -5.64
C ARG A 4 -17.66 -12.86 -5.30
N SER A 5 -16.52 -12.92 -5.99
CA SER A 5 -15.39 -11.97 -5.84
C SER A 5 -15.83 -10.50 -6.09
N GLY A 6 -16.81 -10.28 -6.97
CA GLY A 6 -17.23 -8.93 -7.37
C GLY A 6 -17.89 -8.05 -6.30
N SER A 7 -18.41 -8.59 -5.20
CA SER A 7 -19.01 -7.77 -4.12
C SER A 7 -17.94 -7.19 -3.19
N ASN A 8 -16.87 -7.95 -2.92
CA ASN A 8 -15.80 -7.53 -2.02
C ASN A 8 -14.86 -6.52 -2.69
N SER A 9 -14.53 -6.71 -3.97
CA SER A 9 -13.69 -5.74 -4.69
C SER A 9 -14.33 -4.36 -4.80
N ARG A 10 -15.64 -4.29 -5.06
CA ARG A 10 -16.37 -3.02 -5.13
C ARG A 10 -16.43 -2.30 -3.78
N ALA A 11 -16.64 -3.05 -2.70
CA ALA A 11 -16.64 -2.49 -1.35
C ALA A 11 -15.25 -1.96 -0.96
N LEU A 12 -14.18 -2.70 -1.27
CA LEU A 12 -12.80 -2.25 -1.04
C LEU A 12 -12.49 -0.97 -1.82
N LEU A 13 -12.77 -0.95 -3.12
CA LEU A 13 -12.54 0.23 -3.97
C LEU A 13 -13.32 1.45 -3.48
N GLY A 14 -14.55 1.26 -2.96
CA GLY A 14 -15.32 2.32 -2.30
C GLY A 14 -14.59 2.88 -1.07
N ARG A 15 -14.16 2.02 -0.15
CA ARG A 15 -13.41 2.42 1.06
C ARG A 15 -12.09 3.13 0.72
N LEU A 16 -11.36 2.63 -0.28
CA LEU A 16 -10.12 3.25 -0.76
C LEU A 16 -10.38 4.65 -1.31
N ARG A 17 -11.41 4.83 -2.15
CA ARG A 17 -11.80 6.14 -2.67
C ARG A 17 -12.14 7.10 -1.52
N ASP A 18 -12.94 6.66 -0.56
CA ASP A 18 -13.38 7.50 0.55
C ASP A 18 -12.19 7.90 1.45
N THR A 19 -11.22 7.00 1.64
CA THR A 19 -9.96 7.28 2.36
C THR A 19 -9.13 8.32 1.62
N MET A 20 -9.02 8.21 0.30
CA MET A 20 -8.30 9.19 -0.54
C MET A 20 -8.97 10.57 -0.53
N ALA A 21 -10.29 10.62 -0.39
CA ALA A 21 -11.07 11.86 -0.31
C ALA A 21 -11.09 12.49 1.09
N SER A 22 -10.55 11.82 2.11
CA SER A 22 -10.54 12.32 3.49
C SER A 22 -9.57 13.49 3.70
N GLU A 23 -9.88 14.35 4.68
CA GLU A 23 -9.03 15.47 5.11
C GLU A 23 -7.80 15.03 5.95
N ALA A 24 -7.60 13.72 6.14
CA ALA A 24 -6.46 13.17 6.85
C ALA A 24 -5.13 13.57 6.20
N LYS A 25 -4.04 13.58 6.98
CA LYS A 25 -2.71 13.90 6.42
C LYS A 25 -2.25 12.81 5.45
N GLY A 26 -1.31 13.16 4.57
CA GLY A 26 -0.80 12.25 3.53
C GLY A 26 -0.37 10.88 4.08
N GLN A 27 0.40 10.87 5.17
CA GLN A 27 0.88 9.63 5.79
C GLN A 27 -0.25 8.78 6.35
N GLU A 28 -1.16 9.40 7.10
CA GLU A 28 -2.30 8.72 7.72
C GLU A 28 -3.21 8.06 6.67
N ARG A 29 -3.37 8.71 5.51
CA ARG A 29 -4.07 8.11 4.36
C ARG A 29 -3.34 6.88 3.84
N LEU A 30 -2.02 6.96 3.63
CA LEU A 30 -1.24 5.84 3.11
C LEU A 30 -1.27 4.64 4.07
N ASP A 31 -1.13 4.89 5.37
CA ASP A 31 -1.21 3.86 6.40
C ASP A 31 -2.58 3.18 6.42
N THR A 32 -3.65 3.97 6.32
CA THR A 32 -5.02 3.45 6.24
C THR A 32 -5.22 2.60 4.99
N ILE A 33 -4.67 3.03 3.85
CA ILE A 33 -4.75 2.27 2.59
C ILE A 33 -4.04 0.92 2.71
N THR A 34 -2.81 0.88 3.23
CA THR A 34 -2.08 -0.38 3.41
C THR A 34 -2.84 -1.34 4.32
N HIS A 35 -3.44 -0.83 5.39
CA HIS A 35 -4.25 -1.62 6.30
C HIS A 35 -5.51 -2.19 5.62
N LEU A 36 -6.27 -1.34 4.92
CA LEU A 36 -7.49 -1.73 4.21
C LEU A 36 -7.23 -2.80 3.14
N ILE A 37 -6.14 -2.67 2.40
CA ILE A 37 -5.77 -3.63 1.36
C ILE A 37 -5.35 -4.96 1.99
N ALA A 38 -4.48 -4.92 3.01
CA ALA A 38 -4.02 -6.13 3.70
C ALA A 38 -5.19 -6.92 4.30
N ASP A 39 -6.08 -6.24 5.02
CA ASP A 39 -7.28 -6.84 5.63
C ASP A 39 -8.21 -7.43 4.56
N SER A 40 -8.52 -6.66 3.51
CA SER A 40 -9.45 -7.12 2.48
C SER A 40 -8.89 -8.23 1.60
N MET A 41 -7.58 -8.29 1.39
CA MET A 41 -6.93 -9.33 0.60
C MET A 41 -6.49 -10.53 1.45
N GLY A 42 -6.50 -10.40 2.78
CA GLY A 42 -6.01 -11.43 3.70
C GLY A 42 -4.50 -11.69 3.57
N THR A 43 -3.72 -10.66 3.25
CA THR A 43 -2.27 -10.77 3.07
C THR A 43 -1.53 -10.36 4.32
N GLU A 44 -0.46 -11.07 4.65
CA GLU A 44 0.38 -10.78 5.82
C GLU A 44 1.12 -9.45 5.69
N VAL A 45 1.40 -9.01 4.45
CA VAL A 45 2.13 -7.78 4.17
C VAL A 45 1.49 -6.99 3.03
N CYS A 46 1.31 -5.69 3.23
CA CYS A 46 1.00 -4.72 2.18
C CYS A 46 1.95 -3.53 2.31
N SER A 47 2.54 -3.05 1.22
CA SER A 47 3.49 -1.93 1.27
C SER A 47 3.31 -1.00 0.08
N ILE A 48 3.42 0.30 0.32
CA ILE A 48 3.38 1.33 -0.71
C ILE A 48 4.78 1.93 -0.85
N TYR A 49 5.28 1.88 -2.08
CA TYR A 49 6.53 2.52 -2.48
C TYR A 49 6.23 3.69 -3.40
N LEU A 50 6.80 4.85 -3.11
CA LEU A 50 6.68 6.03 -3.96
C LEU A 50 8.04 6.39 -4.54
N PHE A 51 8.03 6.94 -5.76
CA PHE A 51 9.22 7.51 -6.36
C PHE A 51 9.67 8.73 -5.56
N ARG A 52 10.91 8.67 -5.06
CA ARG A 52 11.58 9.81 -4.43
C ARG A 52 12.30 10.67 -5.47
N ASP A 53 12.80 10.02 -6.52
CA ASP A 53 13.38 10.60 -7.71
C ASP A 53 13.11 9.66 -8.90
N THR A 54 13.79 9.87 -10.03
CA THR A 54 13.55 9.12 -11.27
C THR A 54 13.92 7.64 -11.19
N ASP A 55 14.79 7.23 -10.26
CA ASP A 55 15.31 5.87 -10.20
C ASP A 55 15.24 5.23 -8.81
N THR A 56 14.69 5.92 -7.81
CA THR A 56 14.63 5.45 -6.43
C THR A 56 13.21 5.37 -5.90
N LEU A 57 12.83 4.18 -5.42
CA LEU A 57 11.60 3.91 -4.69
C LEU A 57 11.86 3.99 -3.19
N GLU A 58 11.01 4.70 -2.47
CA GLU A 58 11.02 4.79 -1.01
C GLU A 58 9.79 4.10 -0.42
N LEU A 59 9.99 3.33 0.65
CA LEU A 59 8.89 2.78 1.43
C LEU A 59 8.18 3.90 2.19
N CYS A 60 6.95 4.22 1.80
CA CYS A 60 6.19 5.31 2.42
C CYS A 60 5.08 4.82 3.35
N ALA A 61 4.59 3.59 3.20
CA ALA A 61 3.65 3.00 4.16
C ALA A 61 3.74 1.48 4.10
N THR A 62 3.45 0.83 5.22
CA THR A 62 3.46 -0.62 5.32
C THR A 62 2.50 -1.14 6.39
N GLU A 63 1.88 -2.27 6.09
CA GLU A 63 1.21 -3.16 7.03
C GLU A 63 1.97 -4.49 7.00
N GLY A 64 2.37 -5.00 8.17
CA GLY A 64 3.09 -6.27 8.31
C GLY A 64 4.63 -6.21 8.27
N LEU A 65 5.26 -5.16 7.72
CA LEU A 65 6.71 -4.94 7.87
C LEU A 65 7.04 -4.10 9.12
N ASN A 66 8.34 -3.94 9.39
CA ASN A 66 8.82 -3.02 10.42
C ASN A 66 8.42 -1.57 10.08
N ARG A 67 7.61 -0.94 10.93
CA ARG A 67 7.15 0.45 10.75
C ARG A 67 8.29 1.46 10.78
N ASP A 68 9.36 1.17 11.52
CA ASP A 68 10.55 2.04 11.58
C ASP A 68 11.32 2.07 10.23
N ALA A 69 11.02 1.14 9.32
CA ALA A 69 11.61 1.09 7.99
C ALA A 69 10.96 2.11 7.02
N VAL A 70 9.81 2.69 7.37
CA VAL A 70 9.13 3.72 6.58
C VAL A 70 10.01 4.97 6.51
N HIS A 71 10.19 5.52 5.31
CA HIS A 71 11.13 6.60 4.96
C HIS A 71 12.63 6.31 5.18
N GLN A 72 12.98 5.13 5.68
CA GLN A 72 14.38 4.66 5.80
C GLN A 72 14.76 3.75 4.64
N THR A 73 13.87 2.85 4.25
CA THR A 73 14.10 1.88 3.19
C THR A 73 13.95 2.53 1.82
N ARG A 74 15.01 2.42 1.02
CA ARG A 74 15.04 2.84 -0.39
C ARG A 74 15.64 1.73 -1.24
N MET A 75 15.17 1.64 -2.47
CA MET A 75 15.68 0.69 -3.46
C MET A 75 15.74 1.36 -4.83
N LYS A 76 16.75 1.00 -5.63
CA LYS A 76 16.83 1.48 -7.01
C LYS A 76 15.88 0.71 -7.91
N LEU A 77 15.46 1.35 -8.99
CA LEU A 77 14.78 0.67 -10.09
C LEU A 77 15.72 -0.42 -10.63
N GLY A 78 15.20 -1.64 -10.77
CA GLY A 78 15.96 -2.86 -11.09
C GLY A 78 16.50 -3.63 -9.89
N GLU A 79 16.46 -3.07 -8.67
CA GLU A 79 16.92 -3.74 -7.45
C GLU A 79 15.78 -4.53 -6.78
N GLY A 80 16.06 -5.78 -6.39
CA GLY A 80 15.06 -6.65 -5.76
C GLY A 80 13.93 -7.08 -6.72
N LEU A 81 12.86 -7.68 -6.17
CA LEU A 81 11.66 -8.03 -6.95
C LEU A 81 10.75 -6.81 -7.19
N VAL A 82 10.81 -5.81 -6.31
CA VAL A 82 9.97 -4.61 -6.37
C VAL A 82 10.49 -3.62 -7.42
N GLY A 83 11.81 -3.53 -7.64
CA GLY A 83 12.37 -2.67 -8.69
C GLY A 83 12.31 -3.24 -10.11
N ARG A 84 11.92 -4.51 -10.31
CA ARG A 84 11.95 -5.19 -11.63
C ARG A 84 10.71 -4.99 -12.50
N VAL A 85 9.66 -4.33 -11.99
CA VAL A 85 8.41 -4.07 -12.72
C VAL A 85 8.42 -2.73 -13.44
#